data_AF-A0AA37KQ22-F1
#
_entry.id   AF-A0AA37KQ22-F1
#
_cell.length_a   1.000
_cell.length_b   1.000
_cell.length_c   1.000
_cell.angle_alpha   90.00
_cell.angle_beta   90.00
_cell.angle_gamma   90.00
#
_symmetry.space_group_name_H-M   'P 1'
#
loop_
_entity.id
_entity.type
_entity.pdbx_description
1 polymer ?
#
loop_
_entity_poly.entity_id
_entity_poly.type
_entity_poly.pdbx_seq_one_letter_code
_entity_poly.pdbx_strand_id
1 'polypeptide(L)'
;MDKNKICEALYALPGNIVVKRRKFQLLPAVLFVAGAAMIVVNNMYGADLTNNLRSSIVFIGGILVVAGMIMAAAQMFGSGGAPFHREERCFLLYEELYFDRGIRSDVMQAVSDGDAERLLGMKRAQVPALTVALYRTPGNRFAAMQAFEYADLEYKPLTELKIADKTQPKAVGKAQA
;
A
#
# COMPACT_ATOMS: atom_id res chain seq x y z
N MET A 1 11.73 9.84 -5.12
CA MET A 1 10.54 10.00 -4.26
C MET A 1 10.66 9.01 -3.11
N ASP A 2 10.75 9.47 -1.87
CA ASP A 2 11.00 8.59 -0.73
C ASP A 2 9.68 8.16 -0.06
N LYS A 3 9.26 6.94 -0.36
CA LYS A 3 8.01 6.35 0.17
C LYS A 3 8.04 6.23 1.70
N ASN A 4 9.22 6.05 2.29
CA ASN A 4 9.36 5.89 3.74
C ASN A 4 9.05 7.18 4.47
N LYS A 5 9.51 8.34 3.95
CA LYS A 5 9.21 9.66 4.53
C LYS A 5 7.72 9.98 4.48
N ILE A 6 7.03 9.65 3.38
CA ILE A 6 5.58 9.87 3.26
C ILE A 6 4.83 8.97 4.24
N CYS A 7 5.26 7.71 4.41
CA CYS A 7 4.67 6.79 5.39
C CYS A 7 4.91 7.25 6.83
N GLU A 8 6.10 7.76 7.14
CA GLU A 8 6.44 8.30 8.46
C GLU A 8 5.59 9.53 8.80
N ALA A 9 5.41 10.45 7.85
CA ALA A 9 4.53 11.61 8.01
C ALA A 9 3.05 11.19 8.19
N LEU A 10 2.60 10.14 7.49
CA LEU A 10 1.28 9.54 7.71
C LEU A 10 1.12 8.95 9.11
N TYR A 11 2.15 8.28 9.65
CA TYR A 11 2.11 7.74 11.01
C TYR A 11 2.21 8.81 12.10
N ALA A 12 2.83 9.96 11.79
CA ALA A 12 2.95 11.10 12.70
C ALA A 12 1.68 11.96 12.79
N LEU A 13 0.62 11.64 12.03
CA LEU A 13 -0.65 12.34 12.07
C LEU A 13 -1.27 12.37 13.48
N PRO A 14 -1.73 13.54 13.96
CA PRO A 14 -2.36 13.65 15.28
C PRO A 14 -3.62 12.77 15.35
N GLY A 15 -3.80 12.08 16.47
CA GLY A 15 -4.98 11.22 16.70
C GLY A 15 -4.82 9.74 16.30
N ASN A 16 -3.64 9.29 15.87
CA ASN A 16 -3.40 7.91 15.42
C ASN A 16 -4.42 7.45 14.35
N ILE A 17 -4.79 8.38 13.46
CA ILE A 17 -5.77 8.18 12.38
C ILE A 17 -5.26 7.11 11.41
N VAL A 18 -3.95 7.10 11.17
CA VAL A 18 -3.24 6.11 10.37
C VAL A 18 -2.24 5.39 11.25
N VAL A 19 -2.42 4.08 11.40
CA VAL A 19 -1.55 3.23 12.21
C VAL A 19 -0.77 2.29 11.29
N LYS A 20 0.46 1.98 11.68
CA LYS A 20 1.22 0.91 11.03
C LYS A 20 0.58 -0.43 11.40
N ARG A 21 -0.32 -0.95 10.55
CA ARG A 21 -0.90 -2.29 10.74
C ARG A 21 -0.20 -3.28 9.83
N ARG A 22 0.20 -4.40 10.41
CA ARG A 22 0.81 -5.50 9.68
C ARG A 22 -0.27 -6.26 8.91
N LYS A 23 -0.02 -6.57 7.63
CA LYS A 23 -0.93 -7.39 6.83
C LYS A 23 -1.14 -8.74 7.52
N PHE A 24 -2.37 -9.22 7.47
CA PHE A 24 -2.84 -10.39 8.23
C PHE A 24 -2.05 -11.66 7.83
N GLN A 25 -1.46 -12.36 8.81
CA GLN A 25 -0.61 -13.55 8.59
C GLN A 25 -1.37 -14.83 8.22
N LEU A 26 -2.68 -14.75 8.03
CA LEU A 26 -3.52 -15.93 7.83
C LEU A 26 -3.23 -16.61 6.49
N LEU A 27 -2.98 -15.84 5.43
CA LEU A 27 -2.59 -16.41 4.13
C LEU A 27 -1.26 -17.19 4.19
N PRO A 28 -0.13 -16.62 4.69
CA PRO A 28 1.10 -17.39 4.79
C PRO A 28 0.98 -18.59 5.74
N ALA A 29 0.21 -18.46 6.82
CA ALA A 29 -0.03 -19.58 7.75
C ALA A 29 -0.81 -20.72 7.06
N VAL A 30 -1.88 -20.41 6.31
CA VAL A 30 -2.67 -21.41 5.58
C VAL A 30 -1.81 -22.12 4.54
N LEU A 31 -1.00 -21.39 3.77
CA LEU A 31 -0.10 -21.98 2.78
C LEU A 31 0.93 -22.92 3.42
N PHE A 32 1.53 -22.51 4.53
CA PHE A 32 2.47 -23.33 5.27
C PHE A 32 1.83 -24.62 5.80
N VAL A 33 0.67 -24.50 6.47
CA VAL A 33 -0.05 -25.65 7.04
C VAL A 33 -0.52 -26.60 5.94
N ALA A 34 -1.08 -26.09 4.84
CA ALA A 34 -1.53 -26.91 3.72
C ALA A 34 -0.37 -27.67 3.06
N GLY A 35 0.77 -26.99 2.83
CA GLY A 35 1.96 -27.62 2.27
C GLY A 35 2.54 -28.71 3.18
N ALA A 36 2.66 -28.43 4.49
CA ALA A 36 3.14 -29.39 5.47
C ALA A 36 2.20 -30.61 5.59
N ALA A 37 0.88 -30.38 5.62
CA ALA A 37 -0.11 -31.45 5.68
C ALA A 37 0.00 -32.39 4.48
N MET A 38 0.19 -31.86 3.26
CA MET A 38 0.39 -32.69 2.07
C MET A 38 1.65 -33.56 2.16
N ILE A 39 2.76 -33.02 2.66
CA ILE A 39 4.00 -33.79 2.83
C ILE A 39 3.81 -34.91 3.88
N VAL A 40 3.11 -34.62 4.99
CA VAL A 40 2.83 -35.61 6.04
C VAL A 40 1.91 -36.72 5.54
N VAL A 41 0.81 -36.37 4.87
CA VAL A 41 -0.13 -37.34 4.28
C VAL A 41 0.61 -38.22 3.26
N ASN A 42 1.46 -37.63 2.44
CA ASN A 42 2.28 -38.39 1.49
C ASN A 42 3.26 -39.34 2.17
N ASN A 43 3.81 -38.98 3.34
CA ASN A 43 4.68 -39.87 4.11
C ASN A 43 3.90 -41.03 4.74
N MET A 44 2.66 -40.80 5.19
CA MET A 44 1.82 -41.80 5.83
C MET A 44 1.23 -42.81 4.83
N TYR A 45 0.74 -42.32 3.69
CA TYR A 45 0.03 -43.14 2.70
C TYR A 45 0.86 -43.43 1.44
N GLY A 46 2.13 -43.01 1.41
CA GLY A 46 2.97 -43.08 0.22
C GLY A 46 3.24 -44.49 -0.32
N ALA A 47 2.94 -45.54 0.45
CA ALA A 47 2.99 -46.93 0.00
C ALA A 47 1.86 -47.30 -0.97
N ASP A 48 0.71 -46.62 -0.86
CA ASP A 48 -0.48 -46.85 -1.70
C ASP A 48 -0.51 -45.94 -2.94
N LEU A 49 0.43 -45.00 -3.04
CA LEU A 49 0.52 -44.03 -4.12
C LEU A 49 1.55 -44.44 -5.19
N THR A 50 1.26 -44.11 -6.45
CA THR A 50 2.24 -44.25 -7.53
C THR A 50 3.43 -43.30 -7.32
N ASN A 51 4.62 -43.68 -7.80
CA ASN A 51 5.83 -42.86 -7.65
C ASN A 51 5.68 -41.43 -8.22
N ASN A 52 4.93 -41.28 -9.31
CA ASN A 52 4.67 -39.98 -9.93
C ASN A 52 3.78 -39.11 -9.03
N LEU A 53 2.76 -39.70 -8.39
CA LEU A 53 1.86 -38.99 -7.49
C LEU A 53 2.55 -38.65 -6.17
N ARG A 54 3.39 -39.55 -5.66
CA ARG A 54 4.21 -39.30 -4.47
C ARG A 54 5.15 -38.12 -4.68
N SER A 55 5.80 -38.07 -5.85
CA SER A 55 6.73 -36.99 -6.20
C SER A 55 6.00 -35.67 -6.42
N SER A 56 4.83 -35.67 -7.08
CA SER A 56 4.08 -34.44 -7.33
C SER A 56 3.51 -33.83 -6.05
N ILE A 57 3.04 -34.64 -5.10
CA ILE A 57 2.52 -34.15 -3.81
C ILE A 57 3.65 -33.51 -2.98
N VAL A 58 4.83 -34.15 -2.92
CA VAL A 58 6.00 -33.58 -2.24
C VAL A 58 6.44 -32.29 -2.91
N PHE A 59 6.44 -32.24 -4.24
CA PHE A 59 6.83 -31.05 -4.99
C PHE A 59 5.88 -29.87 -4.75
N ILE A 60 4.57 -30.08 -4.89
CA ILE A 60 3.56 -29.05 -4.66
C ILE A 60 3.54 -28.62 -3.18
N GLY A 61 3.58 -29.59 -2.26
CA GLY A 61 3.65 -29.33 -0.82
C GLY A 61 4.89 -28.52 -0.44
N GLY A 62 6.05 -28.87 -1.00
CA GLY A 62 7.30 -28.14 -0.82
C GLY A 62 7.22 -26.69 -1.29
N ILE A 63 6.67 -26.45 -2.49
CA ILE A 63 6.46 -25.08 -3.00
C ILE A 63 5.56 -24.27 -2.06
N LEU A 64 4.48 -24.85 -1.57
CA LEU A 64 3.54 -24.17 -0.66
C LEU A 64 4.19 -23.82 0.68
N VAL A 65 4.98 -24.72 1.26
CA VAL A 65 5.75 -24.46 2.48
C VAL A 65 6.74 -23.31 2.26
N VAL A 66 7.53 -23.38 1.19
CA VAL A 66 8.54 -22.36 0.87
C VAL A 66 7.87 -21.00 0.60
N ALA A 67 6.79 -20.97 -0.16
CA ALA A 67 6.02 -19.75 -0.44
C ALA A 67 5.41 -19.16 0.84
N GLY A 68 4.83 -20.00 1.71
CA GLY A 68 4.31 -19.59 3.01
C GLY A 68 5.39 -18.98 3.91
N MET A 69 6.57 -19.60 3.95
CA MET A 69 7.73 -19.11 4.71
C MET A 69 8.28 -17.79 4.16
N ILE A 70 8.46 -17.68 2.85
CA ILE A 70 8.92 -16.44 2.20
C ILE A 70 7.93 -15.30 2.47
N MET A 71 6.63 -15.55 2.33
CA MET A 71 5.61 -14.54 2.64
C MET A 71 5.59 -14.18 4.13
N ALA A 72 5.73 -15.15 5.03
CA ALA A 72 5.80 -14.89 6.47
C ALA A 72 7.04 -14.06 6.82
N ALA A 73 8.20 -14.37 6.24
CA ALA A 73 9.44 -13.62 6.41
C ALA A 73 9.34 -12.23 5.81
N ALA A 74 8.82 -12.08 4.59
CA ALA A 74 8.58 -10.78 3.97
C ALA A 74 7.59 -9.93 4.77
N GLN A 75 6.62 -10.55 5.44
CA GLN A 75 5.74 -9.84 6.36
C GLN A 75 6.40 -9.53 7.71
N MET A 76 7.28 -10.39 8.23
CA MET A 76 7.99 -10.23 9.53
C MET A 76 9.12 -9.22 9.46
N PHE A 77 9.90 -9.28 8.39
CA PHE A 77 11.11 -8.49 8.19
C PHE A 77 10.95 -7.43 7.11
N GLY A 78 9.82 -7.40 6.40
CA GLY A 78 9.49 -6.30 5.50
C GLY A 78 9.25 -5.02 6.29
N SER A 79 10.04 -3.99 5.98
CA SER A 79 9.90 -2.63 6.49
C SER A 79 8.51 -2.01 6.24
N GLY A 80 7.77 -2.55 5.27
CA GLY A 80 6.43 -2.12 4.85
C GLY A 80 5.30 -2.65 5.72
N GLY A 81 5.14 -2.10 6.93
CA GLY A 81 3.79 -2.01 7.47
C GLY A 81 2.96 -1.12 6.55
N ALA A 82 1.80 -1.58 6.11
CA ALA A 82 0.94 -0.80 5.24
C ALA A 82 0.18 0.23 6.09
N PRO A 83 0.12 1.50 5.65
CA PRO A 83 -0.61 2.52 6.39
C PRO A 83 -2.09 2.13 6.45
N PHE A 84 -2.61 1.94 7.66
CA PHE A 84 -3.95 1.44 7.94
C PHE A 84 -4.78 2.52 8.60
N HIS A 85 -5.90 2.86 7.98
CA HIS A 85 -6.80 3.88 8.48
C HIS A 85 -7.73 3.28 9.55
N ARG A 86 -7.69 3.84 10.76
CA ARG A 86 -8.33 3.25 11.94
C ARG A 86 -9.85 3.36 11.90
N GLU A 87 -10.39 4.46 11.40
CA GLU A 87 -11.84 4.73 11.37
C GLU A 87 -12.56 3.82 10.38
N GLU A 88 -12.09 3.78 9.12
CA GLU A 88 -12.67 2.88 8.11
C GLU A 88 -12.22 1.42 8.23
N ARG A 89 -11.25 1.13 9.11
CA ARG A 89 -10.64 -0.19 9.25
C ARG A 89 -10.10 -0.76 7.95
N CYS A 90 -9.56 0.08 7.07
CA CYS A 90 -9.04 -0.32 5.77
C CYS A 90 -7.56 0.04 5.60
N PHE A 91 -6.88 -0.67 4.71
CA PHE A 91 -5.55 -0.29 4.26
C PHE A 91 -5.66 0.86 3.25
N LEU A 92 -4.73 1.81 3.32
CA LEU A 92 -4.64 2.89 2.34
C LEU A 92 -4.13 2.33 1.02
N LEU A 93 -4.85 2.66 -0.05
CA LEU A 93 -4.47 2.40 -1.43
C LEU A 93 -3.41 3.41 -1.83
N TYR A 94 -2.29 2.91 -2.34
CA TYR A 94 -1.22 3.74 -2.87
C TYR A 94 -1.28 3.75 -4.39
N GLU A 95 -1.37 4.93 -4.98
CA GLU A 95 -1.37 5.16 -6.42
C GLU A 95 -0.35 6.24 -6.78
N GLU A 96 0.42 6.00 -7.85
CA GLU A 96 1.32 6.99 -8.46
C GLU A 96 0.64 7.55 -9.71
N LEU A 97 0.43 8.85 -9.69
CA LEU A 97 -0.34 9.56 -10.69
C LEU A 97 0.60 10.41 -11.55
N TYR A 98 0.78 10.04 -12.83
CA TYR A 98 1.66 10.75 -13.76
C TYR A 98 0.89 11.78 -14.59
N PHE A 99 1.48 12.98 -14.68
CA PHE A 99 0.91 14.15 -15.33
C PHE A 99 1.94 14.84 -16.21
N ASP A 100 1.42 15.59 -17.18
CA ASP A 100 2.23 16.44 -18.05
C ASP A 100 2.60 17.75 -17.32
N ARG A 101 3.69 18.39 -17.76
CA ARG A 101 4.15 19.66 -17.18
C ARG A 101 3.15 20.81 -17.42
N GLY A 102 2.40 20.77 -18.52
CA GLY A 102 1.44 21.82 -18.88
C GLY A 102 0.27 21.99 -17.91
N ILE A 103 -0.06 20.95 -17.13
CA ILE A 103 -1.15 20.94 -16.13
C ILE A 103 -0.64 21.06 -14.68
N ARG A 104 0.61 21.50 -14.50
CA ARG A 104 1.25 21.63 -13.18
C ARG A 104 0.45 22.49 -12.21
N SER A 105 -0.06 23.64 -12.66
CA SER A 105 -0.86 24.54 -11.82
C SER A 105 -2.12 23.85 -11.30
N ASP A 106 -2.83 23.13 -12.17
CA ASP A 106 -4.07 22.46 -11.84
C ASP A 106 -3.85 21.30 -10.87
N VAL A 107 -2.75 20.55 -11.05
CA VAL A 107 -2.36 19.46 -10.16
C VAL A 107 -1.96 20.01 -8.78
N MET A 108 -1.17 21.09 -8.71
CA MET A 108 -0.81 21.72 -7.43
C MET A 108 -2.05 22.26 -6.72
N GLN A 109 -2.99 22.86 -7.47
CA GLN A 109 -4.24 23.35 -6.90
C GLN A 109 -5.09 22.20 -6.33
N ALA A 110 -5.27 21.12 -7.10
CA ALA A 110 -6.03 19.96 -6.62
C ALA A 110 -5.39 19.28 -5.41
N VAL A 111 -4.05 19.24 -5.36
CA VAL A 111 -3.30 18.78 -4.17
C VAL A 111 -3.52 19.70 -2.97
N SER A 112 -3.48 21.02 -3.17
CA SER A 112 -3.70 22.02 -2.11
C SER A 112 -5.13 21.97 -1.54
N ASP A 113 -6.10 21.80 -2.44
CA ASP A 113 -7.54 21.67 -2.13
C ASP A 113 -7.86 20.34 -1.42
N GLY A 114 -6.97 19.35 -1.50
CA GLY A 114 -7.22 18.02 -0.96
C GLY A 114 -8.20 17.21 -1.80
N ASP A 115 -8.35 17.52 -3.08
CA ASP A 115 -9.33 16.91 -3.98
C ASP A 115 -8.74 15.72 -4.75
N ALA A 116 -8.78 14.55 -4.10
CA ALA A 116 -8.31 13.30 -4.69
C ALA A 116 -9.15 12.86 -5.90
N GLU A 117 -10.44 13.18 -5.94
CA GLU A 117 -11.33 12.78 -7.05
C GLU A 117 -10.99 13.55 -8.32
N ARG A 118 -10.75 14.86 -8.17
CA ARG A 118 -10.27 15.70 -9.28
C ARG A 118 -8.91 15.20 -9.79
N LEU A 119 -7.97 14.86 -8.91
CA LEU A 119 -6.69 14.26 -9.32
C LEU A 119 -6.86 12.91 -10.03
N LEU A 120 -7.84 12.09 -9.64
CA LEU A 120 -8.13 10.81 -10.28
C LEU A 120 -8.71 10.97 -11.69
N GLY A 121 -9.57 11.98 -11.90
CA GLY A 121 -10.21 12.28 -13.17
C GLY A 121 -9.35 13.05 -14.19
N MET A 122 -8.21 13.61 -13.78
CA MET A 122 -7.31 14.33 -14.69
C MET A 122 -6.64 13.39 -15.71
N LYS A 123 -6.41 13.92 -16.92
CA LYS A 123 -5.76 13.18 -18.01
C LYS A 123 -4.35 12.75 -17.61
N ARG A 124 -4.07 11.45 -17.73
CA ARG A 124 -2.76 10.86 -17.44
C ARG A 124 -1.77 11.15 -18.56
N ALA A 125 -0.52 11.38 -18.17
CA ALA A 125 0.60 11.35 -19.09
C ALA A 125 1.26 9.98 -19.08
N GLN A 126 1.79 9.54 -20.23
CA GLN A 126 2.66 8.36 -20.31
C GLN A 126 4.10 8.69 -19.86
N VAL A 127 4.50 9.96 -19.92
CA VAL A 127 5.83 10.42 -19.53
C VAL A 127 5.75 11.10 -18.16
N PRO A 128 6.56 10.67 -17.16
CA PRO A 128 6.48 11.18 -15.79
C PRO A 128 7.20 12.52 -15.64
N ALA A 129 6.65 13.60 -16.20
CA ALA A 129 7.15 14.96 -15.95
C ALA A 129 6.78 15.42 -14.53
N LEU A 130 5.55 15.09 -14.12
CA LEU A 130 4.98 15.41 -12.83
C LEU A 130 4.37 14.14 -12.22
N THR A 131 4.68 13.85 -10.97
CA THR A 131 4.18 12.65 -10.27
C THR A 131 3.50 13.05 -8.97
N VAL A 132 2.30 12.54 -8.73
CA VAL A 132 1.61 12.68 -7.43
C VAL A 132 1.58 11.33 -6.74
N ALA A 133 2.11 11.28 -5.52
CA ALA A 133 1.93 10.17 -4.61
C ALA A 133 0.59 10.33 -3.90
N LEU A 134 -0.33 9.38 -4.10
CA LEU A 134 -1.66 9.41 -3.50
C LEU A 134 -1.87 8.19 -2.60
N TYR A 135 -2.10 8.42 -1.30
CA TYR A 135 -2.56 7.42 -0.35
C TYR A 135 -4.02 7.70 -0.01
N ARG A 136 -4.95 6.79 -0.33
CA ARG A 136 -6.38 7.03 -0.13
C ARG A 136 -7.12 5.83 0.42
N THR A 137 -8.20 6.09 1.14
CA THR A 137 -9.22 5.09 1.43
C THR A 137 -9.99 4.72 0.16
N PRO A 138 -10.54 3.49 0.03
CA PRO A 138 -11.37 3.12 -1.12
C PRO A 138 -12.52 4.09 -1.39
N GLY A 139 -13.13 4.66 -0.34
CA GLY A 139 -14.22 5.65 -0.43
C GLY A 139 -13.78 7.12 -0.48
N ASN A 140 -12.48 7.41 -0.64
CA ASN A 140 -11.91 8.77 -0.70
C ASN A 140 -12.28 9.70 0.48
N ARG A 141 -12.68 9.17 1.65
CA ARG A 141 -12.94 9.97 2.86
C ARG A 141 -11.65 10.45 3.51
N PHE A 142 -10.59 9.66 3.40
CA PHE A 142 -9.23 10.07 3.74
C PHE A 142 -8.33 9.96 2.51
N ALA A 143 -7.56 11.02 2.25
CA ALA A 143 -6.53 11.03 1.24
C ALA A 143 -5.31 11.84 1.70
N ALA A 144 -4.11 11.31 1.49
CA ALA A 144 -2.87 12.04 1.61
C ALA A 144 -2.19 12.12 0.25
N MET A 145 -1.80 13.32 -0.14
CA MET A 145 -1.35 13.62 -1.49
C MET A 145 -0.14 14.54 -1.46
N GLN A 146 0.84 14.23 -2.30
CA GLN A 146 2.02 15.07 -2.48
C GLN A 146 2.49 15.03 -3.94
N ALA A 147 2.73 16.19 -4.53
CA ALA A 147 3.23 16.33 -5.88
C ALA A 147 4.76 16.44 -5.91
N PHE A 148 5.35 15.86 -6.94
CA PHE A 148 6.79 15.85 -7.22
C PHE A 148 7.03 16.21 -8.69
N GLU A 149 8.03 17.04 -8.94
CA GLU A 149 8.58 17.27 -10.29
C GLU A 149 9.75 16.32 -10.49
N TYR A 150 9.83 15.71 -11.68
CA TYR A 150 11.04 15.02 -12.09
C TYR A 150 11.95 16.02 -12.80
N ALA A 151 13.00 16.48 -12.10
CA ALA A 151 13.94 17.47 -12.61
C ALA A 151 15.37 17.09 -12.17
N ASP A 152 16.34 17.25 -13.07
CA ASP A 152 17.76 16.96 -12.79
C ASP A 152 18.02 15.52 -12.34
N LEU A 153 17.28 14.55 -12.91
CA LEU A 153 17.32 13.12 -12.54
C LEU A 153 16.84 12.81 -11.10
N GLU A 154 16.24 13.78 -10.41
CA GLU A 154 15.72 13.63 -9.06
C GLU A 154 14.25 14.04 -8.95
N TYR A 155 13.54 13.41 -8.01
CA TYR A 155 12.19 13.81 -7.66
C TYR A 155 12.22 14.91 -6.61
N LYS A 156 11.90 16.14 -7.00
CA LYS A 156 11.83 17.29 -6.10
C LYS A 156 10.38 17.51 -5.64
N PRO A 157 10.12 17.64 -4.33
CA PRO A 157 8.77 17.91 -3.83
C PRO A 157 8.32 19.29 -4.32
N LEU A 158 7.15 19.33 -4.95
CA LEU A 158 6.51 20.57 -5.42
C LEU A 158 5.53 21.12 -4.41
N THR A 159 4.92 20.25 -3.62
CA THR A 159 3.99 20.59 -2.56
C THR A 159 4.44 19.93 -1.26
N GLU A 160 4.00 20.51 -0.15
CA GLU A 160 3.98 19.78 1.11
C GLU A 160 2.98 18.62 1.05
N LEU A 161 3.08 17.68 1.99
CA LEU A 161 2.12 16.59 2.11
C LEU A 161 0.78 17.16 2.57
N LYS A 162 -0.22 17.15 1.69
CA LYS A 162 -1.58 17.54 2.05
C LYS A 162 -2.37 16.33 2.51
N ILE A 163 -3.09 16.49 3.62
CA ILE A 163 -3.94 15.44 4.20
C ILE A 163 -5.37 15.98 4.17
N ALA A 164 -6.22 15.31 3.41
CA ALA A 164 -7.64 15.57 3.29
C ALA A 164 -8.38 14.50 4.09
N ASP A 165 -8.81 14.85 5.29
CA ASP A 165 -9.64 14.02 6.15
C ASP A 165 -11.05 14.62 6.17
N LYS A 166 -11.98 14.01 5.41
CA LYS A 166 -13.40 14.41 5.36
C LYS A 166 -14.19 13.85 6.56
N THR A 167 -13.55 13.06 7.42
CA THR A 167 -14.15 12.40 8.58
C THR A 167 -14.12 13.30 9.81
N GLN A 168 -13.18 14.24 9.87
CA GLN A 168 -13.21 15.33 10.83
C GLN A 168 -14.04 16.52 10.28
N PRO A 169 -15.01 17.06 11.05
CA PRO A 169 -15.63 18.31 10.67
C PRO A 169 -14.54 19.38 10.58
N LYS A 170 -14.57 20.17 9.49
CA LYS A 170 -13.70 21.35 9.31
C LYS A 170 -13.59 22.06 10.65
N ALA A 171 -12.40 22.08 11.25
CA ALA A 171 -12.13 22.98 12.36
C ALA A 171 -12.40 24.39 11.83
N VAL A 172 -13.56 24.92 12.21
CA VAL A 172 -13.97 26.30 11.97
C VAL A 172 -12.83 27.18 12.47
N GLY A 173 -12.47 28.16 11.63
CA GLY A 173 -11.28 28.96 11.79
C GLY A 173 -11.12 29.50 13.20
N LYS A 174 -9.88 29.48 13.69
CA LYS A 174 -9.49 30.44 14.72
C LYS A 174 -9.46 31.81 14.04
N ALA A 175 -10.59 32.50 14.15
CA ALA A 175 -10.68 33.93 13.94
C ALA A 175 -9.66 34.61 14.87
N GLN A 176 -9.02 35.62 14.31
CA GLN A 176 -8.22 36.62 15.00
C GLN A 176 -8.96 37.15 16.24
N ALA A 177 -8.23 37.30 17.33
CA ALA A 177 -8.44 38.32 18.35
C ALA A 177 -7.07 38.69 18.91
#